data_AF-A0A8T5T1E2-F1
#
_entry.id   AF-A0A8T5T1E2-F1
#
_cell.length_a   1.000
_cell.length_b   1.000
_cell.length_c   1.000
_cell.angle_alpha   90.00
_cell.angle_beta   90.00
_cell.angle_gamma   90.00
#
_symmetry.space_group_name_H-M   'P 1'
#
loop_
_entity.id
_entity.type
_entity.pdbx_description
1 polymer ?
#
loop_
_entity_poly.entity_id
_entity_poly.type
_entity_poly.pdbx_seq_one_letter_code
_entity_poly.pdbx_strand_id
1 'polypeptide(L)'
;MAIDNQTMILLLLAFTIVEIITFVIIIMKYREAKRRGLGIFSNDSLIQLFEDKIGIFDSIDHAIFQLSLTGTLVNVNRKTVSILEFPSVEIMRGVNLLQLVENIADRQILEDILSNRTQKSHIKIEISRFDGKKKTFLMNLQSINNERGSVLTYLGVLQQSS
;
A
#
# COMPACT_ATOMS: atom_id res chain seq x y z
N MET A 1 -29.94 14.47 -8.99
CA MET A 1 -30.44 13.19 -8.47
C MET A 1 -29.55 12.83 -7.28
N ALA A 2 -30.03 13.04 -6.06
CA ALA A 2 -29.22 12.82 -4.86
C ALA A 2 -29.13 11.32 -4.60
N ILE A 3 -27.91 10.79 -4.48
CA ILE A 3 -27.69 9.41 -4.05
C ILE A 3 -28.14 9.34 -2.59
N ASP A 4 -29.11 8.48 -2.29
CA ASP A 4 -29.63 8.31 -0.94
C ASP A 4 -28.51 7.79 0.00
N ASN A 5 -28.58 8.20 1.27
CA ASN A 5 -27.58 7.89 2.28
C ASN A 5 -27.42 6.37 2.51
N GLN A 6 -28.49 5.57 2.37
CA GLN A 6 -28.40 4.11 2.41
C GLN A 6 -27.59 3.56 1.23
N THR A 7 -27.82 4.10 0.03
CA THR A 7 -27.08 3.70 -1.17
C THR A 7 -25.57 4.03 -1.05
N MET A 8 -25.23 5.16 -0.43
CA MET A 8 -23.84 5.55 -0.14
C MET A 8 -23.15 4.63 0.88
N ILE A 9 -23.85 4.26 1.96
CA ILE A 9 -23.34 3.32 2.97
C ILE A 9 -23.13 1.93 2.37
N LEU A 10 -24.05 1.46 1.52
CA LEU A 10 -23.91 0.19 0.81
C LEU A 10 -22.70 0.16 -0.13
N LEU A 11 -22.40 1.27 -0.82
CA LEU A 11 -21.22 1.40 -1.68
C LEU A 11 -19.91 1.36 -0.88
N LEU A 12 -19.86 2.05 0.26
CA LEU A 12 -18.70 2.04 1.16
C LEU A 12 -18.46 0.65 1.78
N LEU A 13 -19.54 -0.05 2.16
CA LEU A 13 -19.46 -1.42 2.66
C LEU A 13 -19.02 -2.39 1.56
N ALA A 14 -19.54 -2.26 0.34
CA ALA A 14 -19.12 -3.09 -0.78
C ALA A 14 -17.64 -2.90 -1.12
N PHE A 15 -17.15 -1.65 -1.10
CA PHE A 15 -15.74 -1.34 -1.36
C PHE A 15 -14.81 -1.95 -0.30
N THR A 16 -15.14 -1.77 0.98
CA THR A 16 -14.38 -2.35 2.09
C THR A 16 -14.39 -3.89 2.08
N ILE A 17 -15.50 -4.51 1.68
CA ILE A 17 -15.57 -5.98 1.52
C ILE A 17 -14.63 -6.46 0.40
N VAL A 18 -14.57 -5.77 -0.74
CA VAL A 18 -13.67 -6.13 -1.85
C VAL A 18 -12.20 -5.99 -1.46
N GLU A 19 -11.84 -4.93 -0.72
CA GLU A 19 -10.48 -4.74 -0.21
C GLU A 19 -10.09 -5.87 0.77
N ILE A 20 -11.01 -6.25 1.67
CA ILE A 20 -10.79 -7.34 2.63
C ILE A 20 -10.63 -8.68 1.89
N ILE A 21 -11.46 -8.99 0.89
CA ILE A 21 -11.36 -10.23 0.11
C ILE A 21 -10.03 -10.29 -0.64
N THR A 22 -9.62 -9.19 -1.26
CA THR A 22 -8.34 -9.10 -1.98
C THR A 22 -7.17 -9.32 -1.04
N PHE A 23 -7.21 -8.72 0.14
CA PHE A 23 -6.20 -8.87 1.19
C PHE A 23 -6.14 -10.32 1.72
N VAL A 24 -7.29 -10.97 1.93
CA VAL A 24 -7.38 -12.37 2.35
C VAL A 24 -6.79 -13.31 1.30
N ILE A 25 -7.06 -13.08 0.01
CA ILE A 25 -6.51 -13.90 -1.09
C ILE A 25 -4.97 -13.78 -1.12
N ILE A 26 -4.42 -12.58 -0.95
CA ILE A 26 -2.97 -12.35 -0.90
C ILE A 26 -2.34 -13.10 0.28
N ILE A 27 -2.93 -13.02 1.47
CA ILE A 27 -2.45 -13.73 2.66
C ILE A 27 -2.55 -15.25 2.50
N MET A 28 -3.65 -15.74 1.92
CA MET A 28 -3.85 -17.17 1.67
C MET A 28 -2.80 -17.72 0.71
N LYS A 29 -2.54 -17.03 -0.41
CA LYS A 29 -1.49 -17.43 -1.36
C LYS A 29 -0.10 -17.37 -0.74
N TYR A 30 0.18 -16.37 0.09
CA TYR A 30 1.45 -16.27 0.82
C TYR A 30 1.64 -17.43 1.82
N ARG A 31 0.61 -17.77 2.59
CA ARG A 31 0.62 -18.92 3.51
C ARG A 31 0.76 -20.24 2.77
N GLU A 32 0.14 -20.38 1.61
CA GLU A 32 0.24 -21.59 0.79
C GLU A 32 1.65 -21.77 0.23
N ALA A 33 2.29 -20.70 -0.26
CA ALA A 33 3.69 -20.72 -0.68
C ALA A 33 4.62 -21.13 0.48
N LYS A 34 4.41 -20.59 1.68
CA LYS A 34 5.19 -20.93 2.88
C LYS A 34 4.96 -22.39 3.34
N ARG A 35 3.73 -22.91 3.25
CA ARG A 35 3.38 -24.31 3.63
C ARG A 35 3.93 -25.35 2.67
N ARG A 36 4.11 -25.01 1.39
CA ARG A 36 4.66 -25.92 0.38
C ARG A 36 6.17 -26.20 0.53
N GLY A 37 6.80 -25.74 1.63
CA GLY A 37 8.15 -26.16 1.99
C GLY A 37 9.16 -25.88 0.89
N LEU A 38 9.17 -24.64 0.39
CA LEU A 38 10.04 -24.16 -0.68
C LEU A 38 11.50 -24.04 -0.22
N GLY A 39 12.08 -25.16 0.18
CA GLY A 39 13.51 -25.41 0.22
C GLY A 39 13.87 -26.20 -1.03
N ILE A 40 14.83 -25.69 -1.80
CA ILE A 40 15.28 -26.17 -3.12
C ILE A 40 14.31 -25.79 -4.25
N PHE A 41 14.30 -24.51 -4.58
CA PHE A 41 13.87 -24.10 -5.92
C PHE A 41 15.07 -24.03 -6.86
N SER A 42 14.92 -24.59 -8.07
CA SER A 42 15.69 -24.15 -9.23
C SER A 42 15.44 -22.66 -9.48
N ASN A 43 16.46 -21.94 -9.96
CA ASN A 43 16.39 -20.49 -10.22
C ASN A 43 15.12 -20.09 -11.01
N ASP A 44 14.70 -20.91 -11.98
CA ASP A 44 13.54 -20.63 -12.83
C ASP A 44 12.20 -20.57 -12.07
N SER A 45 12.03 -21.40 -11.04
CA SER A 45 10.80 -21.43 -10.25
C SER A 45 10.72 -20.27 -9.24
N LEU A 46 11.87 -19.80 -8.77
CA LEU A 46 11.95 -18.56 -7.99
C LEU A 46 11.62 -17.37 -8.88
N ILE A 47 12.22 -17.30 -10.07
CA ILE A 47 11.96 -16.25 -11.06
C ILE A 47 10.47 -16.18 -11.35
N GLN A 48 9.84 -17.31 -11.65
CA GLN A 48 8.40 -17.35 -11.97
C GLN A 48 7.52 -16.94 -10.77
N LEU A 49 7.84 -17.37 -9.55
CA LEU A 49 7.11 -16.93 -8.35
C LEU A 49 7.28 -15.42 -8.10
N PHE A 50 8.47 -14.87 -8.34
CA PHE A 50 8.74 -13.44 -8.25
C PHE A 50 8.01 -12.66 -9.33
N GLU A 51 8.01 -13.14 -10.57
CA GLU A 51 7.29 -12.57 -11.71
C GLU A 51 5.78 -12.58 -11.48
N ASP A 52 5.22 -13.69 -11.00
CA ASP A 52 3.79 -13.79 -10.66
C ASP A 52 3.42 -12.82 -9.53
N LYS A 53 4.30 -12.69 -8.52
CA LYS A 53 4.09 -11.77 -7.39
C LYS A 53 4.14 -10.31 -7.86
N ILE A 54 5.13 -9.95 -8.68
CA ILE A 54 5.25 -8.60 -9.26
C ILE A 54 4.07 -8.33 -10.18
N GLY A 55 3.69 -9.29 -11.03
CA GLY A 55 2.58 -9.21 -11.96
C GLY A 55 1.25 -8.97 -11.25
N ILE A 56 0.95 -9.73 -10.18
CA ILE A 56 -0.27 -9.51 -9.38
C ILE A 56 -0.24 -8.12 -8.73
N PHE A 57 0.87 -7.75 -8.10
CA PHE A 57 1.01 -6.47 -7.43
C PHE A 57 0.86 -5.26 -8.37
N ASP A 58 1.41 -5.36 -9.59
CA ASP A 58 1.30 -4.35 -10.64
C ASP A 58 -0.04 -4.37 -11.38
N SER A 59 -0.72 -5.52 -11.43
CA SER A 59 -2.03 -5.64 -12.08
C SER A 59 -3.16 -4.94 -11.32
N ILE A 60 -2.96 -4.59 -10.05
CA ILE A 60 -3.97 -3.93 -9.23
C ILE A 60 -4.12 -2.47 -9.68
N ASP A 61 -5.33 -2.08 -10.07
CA ASP A 61 -5.63 -0.72 -10.57
C ASP A 61 -5.63 0.38 -9.47
N HIS A 62 -5.26 0.03 -8.25
CA HIS A 62 -5.10 0.97 -7.14
C HIS A 62 -3.62 1.27 -6.91
N ALA A 63 -3.30 2.48 -6.46
CA ALA A 63 -1.93 2.81 -6.08
C ALA A 63 -1.61 2.15 -4.74
N ILE A 64 -0.81 1.08 -4.79
CA ILE A 64 -0.41 0.29 -3.63
C ILE A 64 1.10 0.39 -3.42
N PHE A 65 1.49 0.57 -2.17
CA PHE A 65 2.88 0.64 -1.75
C PHE A 65 3.10 -0.08 -0.42
N GLN A 66 4.35 -0.41 -0.14
CA GLN A 66 4.78 -1.02 1.10
C GLN A 66 5.82 -0.10 1.77
N LEU A 67 5.67 0.15 3.07
CA LEU A 67 6.63 0.89 3.87
C LEU A 67 7.36 0.00 4.86
N SER A 68 8.64 0.31 5.07
CA SER A 68 9.38 -0.10 6.26
C SER A 68 8.80 0.56 7.52
N LEU A 69 9.26 0.10 8.69
CA LEU A 69 8.87 0.66 9.99
C LEU A 69 9.31 2.12 10.22
N THR A 70 10.16 2.66 9.33
CA THR A 70 10.65 4.04 9.35
C THR A 70 10.04 4.91 8.25
N GLY A 71 9.05 4.40 7.50
CA GLY A 71 8.37 5.14 6.44
C GLY A 71 9.08 5.11 5.08
N THR A 72 10.16 4.34 4.94
CA THR A 72 10.85 4.14 3.65
C THR A 72 10.03 3.23 2.74
N LEU A 73 9.82 3.65 1.49
CA LEU A 73 9.12 2.87 0.46
C LEU A 73 9.95 1.64 0.04
N VAL A 74 9.46 0.46 0.36
CA VAL A 74 10.12 -0.83 0.09
C VAL A 74 9.67 -1.41 -1.24
N ASN A 75 8.37 -1.37 -1.52
CA ASN A 75 7.77 -1.80 -2.78
C ASN A 75 6.71 -0.78 -3.19
N VAL A 76 6.58 -0.52 -4.49
CA VAL A 76 5.57 0.38 -5.06
C VAL A 76 5.11 -0.21 -6.37
N ASN A 77 3.80 -0.21 -6.64
CA ASN A 77 3.31 -0.68 -7.92
C ASN A 77 3.35 0.43 -8.97
N ARG A 78 3.23 0.06 -10.25
CA ARG A 78 3.22 1.04 -11.36
C ARG A 78 2.17 2.12 -11.22
N LYS A 79 0.99 1.79 -10.67
CA LYS A 79 -0.07 2.78 -10.44
C LYS A 79 0.38 3.87 -9.46
N THR A 80 1.06 3.50 -8.38
CA THR A 80 1.62 4.45 -7.39
C THR A 80 2.64 5.38 -8.04
N VAL A 81 3.57 4.82 -8.81
CA VAL A 81 4.58 5.60 -9.54
C VAL A 81 3.90 6.61 -10.48
N SER A 82 2.91 6.15 -11.24
CA SER A 82 2.16 7.00 -12.17
C SER A 82 1.43 8.15 -11.47
N ILE A 83 0.69 7.90 -10.38
CA ILE A 83 -0.09 8.97 -9.73
C ILE A 83 0.78 10.01 -9.01
N LEU A 84 1.99 9.61 -8.60
CA LEU A 84 2.98 10.49 -7.97
C LEU A 84 4.01 11.03 -8.96
N GLU A 85 3.84 10.73 -10.26
CA GLU A 85 4.67 11.20 -11.38
C GLU A 85 6.15 10.84 -11.26
N PHE A 86 6.48 9.78 -10.51
CA PHE A 86 7.86 9.31 -10.42
C PHE A 86 8.32 8.71 -11.76
N PRO A 87 9.59 8.86 -12.15
CA PRO A 87 10.02 8.38 -13.47
C PRO A 87 10.05 6.84 -13.55
N SER A 88 10.29 6.16 -12.43
CA SER A 88 10.25 4.69 -12.37
C SER A 88 10.05 4.17 -10.93
N VAL A 89 9.73 2.88 -10.82
CA VAL A 89 9.64 2.14 -9.55
C VAL A 89 10.98 2.19 -8.82
N GLU A 90 12.10 2.04 -9.54
CA GLU A 90 13.45 2.01 -8.99
C GLU A 90 13.83 3.32 -8.32
N ILE A 91 13.43 4.46 -8.90
CA ILE A 91 13.70 5.79 -8.35
C ILE A 91 12.83 6.05 -7.11
N MET A 92 11.57 5.59 -7.13
CA MET A 92 10.66 5.77 -6.01
C MET A 92 11.00 4.86 -4.82
N ARG A 93 11.59 3.68 -5.08
CA ARG A 93 12.01 2.75 -4.03
C ARG A 93 13.14 3.35 -3.20
N GLY A 94 13.04 3.25 -1.88
CA GLY A 94 14.01 3.81 -0.94
C GLY A 94 13.75 5.26 -0.57
N VAL A 95 12.78 5.93 -1.22
CA VAL A 95 12.33 7.26 -0.81
C VAL A 95 11.56 7.14 0.51
N ASN A 96 11.81 8.07 1.43
CA ASN A 96 11.03 8.14 2.67
C ASN A 96 9.72 8.90 2.39
N LEU A 97 8.57 8.27 2.63
CA LEU A 97 7.27 8.88 2.39
C LEU A 97 7.09 10.18 3.17
N LEU A 98 7.64 10.29 4.39
CA LEU A 98 7.56 11.51 5.22
C LEU A 98 8.22 12.72 4.55
N GLN A 99 9.22 12.49 3.69
CA GLN A 99 9.88 13.55 2.92
C GLN A 99 9.01 14.07 1.78
N LEU A 100 8.08 13.26 1.28
CA LEU A 100 7.13 13.67 0.25
C LEU A 100 5.93 14.43 0.84
N VAL A 101 5.76 14.42 2.15
CA VAL A 101 4.66 15.08 2.85
C VAL A 101 5.17 16.41 3.39
N GLU A 102 4.74 17.51 2.79
CA GLU A 102 5.20 18.85 3.17
C GLU A 102 4.45 19.44 4.36
N ASN A 103 3.17 19.10 4.51
CA ASN A 103 2.37 19.57 5.63
C ASN A 103 2.85 18.91 6.93
N ILE A 104 3.22 19.73 7.91
CA ILE A 104 3.76 19.29 9.20
C ILE A 104 2.74 18.44 9.98
N ALA A 105 1.46 18.80 9.96
CA ALA A 105 0.41 18.06 10.65
C ALA A 105 0.20 16.67 10.02
N ASP A 106 0.19 16.59 8.69
CA ASP A 106 0.07 15.31 7.97
C ASP A 106 1.28 14.41 8.22
N ARG A 107 2.49 15.01 8.25
CA ARG A 107 3.72 14.30 8.58
C ARG A 107 3.68 13.74 10.00
N GLN A 108 3.24 14.53 10.97
CA GLN A 108 3.08 14.09 12.37
C GLN A 108 2.11 12.91 12.48
N ILE A 109 0.99 12.93 11.73
CA ILE A 109 0.05 11.81 11.70
C ILE A 109 0.75 10.52 11.24
N LEU A 110 1.56 10.59 10.18
CA LEU A 110 2.31 9.43 9.72
C LEU A 110 3.40 8.99 10.71
N GLU A 111 4.13 9.93 11.30
CA GLU A 111 5.14 9.66 12.32
C GLU A 111 4.53 8.96 13.54
N ASP A 112 3.34 9.39 13.98
CA ASP A 112 2.60 8.78 15.08
C ASP A 112 2.16 7.36 14.74
N ILE A 113 1.66 7.13 13.52
CA ILE A 113 1.27 5.78 13.07
C ILE A 113 2.47 4.85 13.07
N LEU A 114 3.57 5.32 12.48
CA LEU A 114 4.80 4.55 12.40
C LEU A 114 5.34 4.26 13.80
N SER A 115 5.50 5.27 14.66
CA SER A 115 6.10 5.15 15.99
C SER A 115 5.28 4.28 16.93
N ASN A 116 3.96 4.45 16.93
CA ASN A 116 3.06 3.72 17.82
C ASN A 116 2.65 2.35 17.27
N ARG A 117 3.13 1.97 16.08
CA ARG A 117 2.84 0.68 15.46
C ARG A 117 1.34 0.46 15.21
N THR A 118 0.62 1.53 14.92
CA THR A 118 -0.84 1.52 14.71
C THR A 118 -1.20 1.43 13.23
N GLN A 119 -2.49 1.35 12.92
CA GLN A 119 -3.01 1.41 11.55
C GLN A 119 -4.08 2.50 11.48
N LYS A 120 -4.27 3.09 10.31
CA LYS A 120 -5.26 4.15 10.13
C LYS A 120 -5.75 4.21 8.69
N SER A 121 -7.05 4.41 8.55
CA SER A 121 -7.72 4.57 7.26
C SER A 121 -8.22 6.00 7.09
N HIS A 122 -8.49 6.39 5.85
CA HIS A 122 -9.05 7.68 5.47
C HIS A 122 -8.18 8.88 5.90
N ILE A 123 -6.85 8.72 5.84
CA ILE A 123 -5.91 9.82 6.12
C ILE A 123 -5.90 10.72 4.89
N LYS A 124 -6.44 11.94 5.02
CA LYS A 124 -6.26 12.95 3.98
C LYS A 124 -4.84 13.49 4.08
N ILE A 125 -4.08 13.40 3.00
CA ILE A 125 -2.66 13.76 3.00
C ILE A 125 -2.28 14.50 1.73
N GLU A 126 -1.55 15.60 1.89
CA GLU A 126 -0.94 16.32 0.77
C GLU A 126 0.47 15.77 0.49
N ILE A 127 0.66 15.24 -0.71
CA ILE A 127 1.95 14.68 -1.15
C ILE A 127 2.52 15.55 -2.28
N SER A 128 3.79 15.92 -2.13
CA SER A 128 4.61 16.54 -3.18
C SER A 128 5.03 15.46 -4.17
N ARG A 129 4.54 15.58 -5.40
CA ARG A 129 4.84 14.65 -6.50
C ARG A 129 6.22 14.95 -7.07
N PHE A 130 6.77 14.02 -7.83
CA PHE A 130 8.10 14.19 -8.43
C PHE A 130 8.17 15.38 -9.40
N ASP A 131 7.06 15.75 -10.05
CA ASP A 131 6.95 16.93 -10.91
C ASP A 131 6.90 18.26 -10.13
N GLY A 132 7.05 18.23 -8.80
CA GLY A 132 7.00 19.38 -7.90
C GLY A 132 5.59 19.89 -7.61
N LYS A 133 4.54 19.31 -8.20
CA LYS A 133 3.16 19.67 -7.89
C LYS A 133 2.68 18.91 -6.67
N LYS A 134 1.79 19.56 -5.92
CA LYS A 134 1.15 18.94 -4.77
C LYS A 134 -0.16 18.30 -5.18
N LYS A 135 -0.48 17.17 -4.58
CA LYS A 135 -1.77 16.53 -4.77
C LYS A 135 -2.25 15.91 -3.47
N THR A 136 -3.54 16.07 -3.21
CA THR A 136 -4.18 15.50 -2.04
C THR A 136 -4.68 14.10 -2.34
N PHE A 137 -4.32 13.17 -1.46
CA PHE A 137 -4.73 11.79 -1.52
C PHE A 137 -5.48 11.41 -0.26
N LEU A 138 -6.35 10.42 -0.40
CA LEU A 138 -6.85 9.64 0.71
C LEU A 138 -5.94 8.41 0.85
N MET A 139 -5.36 8.23 2.02
CA MET A 139 -4.44 7.15 2.33
C MET A 139 -5.03 6.21 3.36
N ASN A 140 -4.93 4.92 3.07
CA ASN A 140 -5.13 3.84 4.04
C ASN A 140 -3.78 3.19 4.32
N LEU A 141 -3.42 3.03 5.60
CA LEU A 141 -2.20 2.38 6.02
C LEU A 141 -2.51 1.25 7.01
N GLN A 142 -2.16 0.03 6.62
CA GLN A 142 -2.39 -1.19 7.40
C GLN A 142 -1.06 -1.82 7.83
N SER A 143 -0.97 -2.24 9.09
CA SER A 143 0.20 -2.97 9.58
C SER A 143 0.12 -4.45 9.17
N ILE A 144 1.25 -4.98 8.69
CA ILE A 144 1.44 -6.41 8.46
C ILE A 144 2.25 -6.96 9.62
N ASN A 145 1.66 -7.91 10.35
CA ASN A 145 2.23 -8.43 11.59
C ASN A 145 2.79 -9.84 11.40
N ASN A 146 3.79 -10.19 12.20
CA ASN A 146 4.26 -11.56 12.32
C ASN A 146 3.30 -12.42 13.17
N GLU A 147 3.58 -13.72 13.27
CA GLU A 147 2.78 -14.68 14.06
C GLU A 147 2.76 -14.36 15.57
N ARG A 148 3.67 -13.50 16.05
CA ARG A 148 3.75 -13.04 17.44
C ARG A 148 3.06 -11.68 17.65
N GLY A 149 2.40 -11.13 16.62
CA GLY A 149 1.70 -9.84 16.68
C GLY A 149 2.61 -8.62 16.53
N SER A 150 3.91 -8.76 16.29
CA SER A 150 4.80 -7.62 16.05
C SER A 150 4.68 -7.13 14.60
N VAL A 151 4.63 -5.81 14.41
CA VAL A 151 4.57 -5.21 13.07
C VAL A 151 5.89 -5.45 12.32
N LEU A 152 5.81 -6.01 11.13
CA LEU A 152 6.94 -6.23 10.22
C LEU A 152 7.09 -5.09 9.21
N THR A 153 5.97 -4.58 8.69
CA THR A 153 5.92 -3.60 7.59
C THR A 153 4.51 -3.00 7.52
N TYR A 154 4.33 -1.98 6.69
CA TYR A 154 3.01 -1.42 6.38
C TYR A 154 2.67 -1.61 4.91
N LEU A 155 1.40 -1.86 4.63
CA LEU A 155 0.81 -1.79 3.31
C LEU A 155 -0.03 -0.53 3.23
N GLY A 156 0.18 0.26 2.18
CA GLY A 156 -0.51 1.50 1.95
C GLY A 156 -1.27 1.51 0.63
N VAL A 157 -2.42 2.17 0.62
CA VAL A 157 -3.21 2.43 -0.58
C VAL A 157 -3.43 3.93 -0.69
N LEU A 158 -3.19 4.50 -1.89
CA LEU A 158 -3.53 5.87 -2.22
C LEU A 158 -4.73 5.91 -3.16
N GLN A 159 -5.68 6.78 -2.84
CA GLN A 159 -6.77 7.15 -3.72
C GLN A 159 -6.72 8.66 -3.95
N GLN A 160 -6.91 9.09 -5.20
CA GLN A 160 -7.01 10.53 -5.48
C GLN A 160 -8.28 11.06 -4.83
N SER A 161 -8.14 12.11 -3.99
CA SER A 161 -9.31 12.83 -3.50
C SER A 161 -9.89 13.62 -4.68
N SER A 162 -11.10 13.27 -5.10
CA SER A 162 -11.91 14.06 -6.03
C SER A 162 -12.22 15.44 -5.48
#